data_AF-A0A930E6V0-F1
#
_entry.id   AF-A0A930E6V0-F1
#
_cell.length_a   1.000
_cell.length_b   1.000
_cell.length_c   1.000
_cell.angle_alpha   90.00
_cell.angle_beta   90.00
_cell.angle_gamma   90.00
#
_symmetry.space_group_name_H-M   'P 1'
#
loop_
_entity.id
_entity.type
_entity.pdbx_description
1 polymer ?
#
loop_
_entity_poly.entity_id
_entity_poly.type
_entity_poly.pdbx_seq_one_letter_code
_entity_poly.pdbx_strand_id
1 'polypeptide(L)' 'MRLNKFIADAGVCSRRKADEMIKEGRVTVNKQEAVIGMEVSSGDVVRVDGEKVKINTNYEYYMLNKPKRVICS' A
#
# COMPACT_ATOMS: atom_id res chain seq x y z
N MET A 1 -9.23 5.19 5.84
CA MET A 1 -8.28 5.18 4.70
C MET A 1 -8.43 3.85 3.99
N ARG A 2 -8.56 3.80 2.66
CA ARG A 2 -8.68 2.48 1.98
C ARG A 2 -7.44 1.62 2.21
N LEU A 3 -7.64 0.33 2.49
CA LEU A 3 -6.57 -0.62 2.75
C LEU A 3 -5.55 -0.70 1.60
N ASN A 4 -6.01 -0.73 0.35
CA ASN A 4 -5.13 -0.76 -0.81
C ASN A 4 -4.25 0.50 -0.93
N LYS A 5 -4.76 1.66 -0.51
CA LYS A 5 -3.97 2.90 -0.40
C LYS A 5 -2.96 2.78 0.74
N PHE A 6 -3.36 2.26 1.89
CA PHE A 6 -2.47 2.07 3.05
C PHE A 6 -1.27 1.18 2.70
N ILE A 7 -1.50 0.04 2.04
CA ILE A 7 -0.45 -0.90 1.61
C ILE A 7 0.48 -0.24 0.58
N ALA A 8 -0.08 0.54 -0.35
CA ALA A 8 0.70 1.24 -1.36
C ALA A 8 1.55 2.38 -0.77
N ASP A 9 0.97 3.18 0.13
CA ASP A 9 1.67 4.28 0.81
C ASP A 9 2.75 3.74 1.77
N ALA A 10 2.61 2.51 2.26
CA ALA A 10 3.65 1.83 3.02
C ALA A 10 4.78 1.24 2.15
N GLY A 11 4.71 1.37 0.82
CA GLY A 11 5.78 0.94 -0.10
C GLY A 11 5.79 -0.56 -0.41
N VAL A 12 4.79 -1.33 0.02
CA VAL A 12 4.75 -2.78 -0.20
C VAL A 12 4.52 -3.12 -1.68
N CYS A 13 3.58 -2.43 -2.33
CA CYS A 13 3.26 -2.66 -3.74
C CYS A 13 2.42 -1.53 -4.34
N SER A 14 2.08 -1.64 -5.63
CA SER A 14 1.10 -0.75 -6.25
C SER A 14 -0.32 -1.02 -5.73
N ARG A 15 -1.23 -0.04 -5.85
CA ARG A 15 -2.64 -0.18 -5.41
C ARG A 15 -3.35 -1.38 -6.04
N ARG A 16 -3.13 -1.66 -7.33
CA ARG A 16 -3.75 -2.81 -8.03
C ARG A 16 -3.23 -4.13 -7.49
N LYS A 17 -1.92 -4.24 -7.27
CA LYS A 17 -1.30 -5.44 -6.71
C LYS A 17 -1.70 -5.66 -5.25
N ALA A 18 -2.01 -4.58 -4.52
CA ALA A 18 -2.58 -4.68 -3.18
C ALA A 18 -3.97 -5.36 -3.21
N ASP A 19 -4.83 -5.00 -4.16
CA ASP A 19 -6.14 -5.63 -4.32
C ASP A 19 -6.03 -7.13 -4.66
N GLU A 20 -5.03 -7.53 -5.46
CA GLU A 20 -4.72 -8.95 -5.74
C GLU A 20 -4.27 -9.68 -4.48
N MET A 21 -3.34 -9.12 -3.71
CA MET A 21 -2.89 -9.75 -2.45
C MET A 21 -4.00 -9.86 -1.40
N ILE A 22 -4.93 -8.92 -1.37
CA ILE A 22 -6.13 -9.00 -0.52
C ILE A 22 -7.02 -10.15 -0.99
N LYS A 23 -7.24 -10.32 -2.30
CA LYS A 23 -7.98 -11.47 -2.86
C LYS A 23 -7.34 -12.82 -2.53
N GLU A 24 -6.01 -12.88 -2.52
CA GLU A 24 -5.25 -14.07 -2.19
C GLU A 24 -5.24 -14.40 -0.68
N GLY A 25 -5.84 -13.56 0.17
CA GLY A 25 -5.87 -13.77 1.63
C GLY A 25 -4.52 -13.49 2.31
N ARG A 26 -3.57 -12.86 1.62
CA ARG A 26 -2.22 -12.57 2.13
C ARG A 26 -2.17 -11.38 3.09
N VAL A 27 -3.27 -10.64 3.19
CA VAL A 27 -3.40 -9.43 4.02
C VAL A 27 -4.35 -9.71 5.17
N THR A 28 -3.90 -9.38 6.39
CA THR A 28 -4.73 -9.44 7.58
C THR A 28 -4.80 -8.09 8.28
N VAL A 29 -5.99 -7.72 8.75
CA VAL A 29 -6.23 -6.52 9.56
C VAL A 29 -6.69 -6.99 10.93
N ASN A 30 -6.01 -6.60 12.00
CA ASN A 30 -6.35 -7.00 13.37
C ASN A 30 -6.52 -8.52 13.57
N LYS A 31 -5.72 -9.32 12.86
CA LYS A 31 -5.76 -10.81 12.83
C LYS A 31 -6.96 -11.42 12.08
N GLN A 32 -7.74 -10.62 11.37
CA GLN A 32 -8.80 -11.10 10.47
C GLN A 32 -8.38 -10.94 9.02
N GLU A 33 -8.85 -11.82 8.13
CA GLU A 33 -8.61 -11.69 6.70
C GLU A 33 -9.21 -10.39 6.16
N ALA A 34 -8.42 -9.66 5.39
CA ALA A 34 -8.86 -8.41 4.82
C ALA A 34 -9.76 -8.63 3.60
N VAL A 35 -10.74 -7.74 3.40
CA VAL A 35 -11.64 -7.77 2.25
C VAL A 35 -11.37 -6.58 1.34
N ILE A 36 -11.55 -6.75 0.03
CA ILE A 36 -11.41 -5.66 -0.94
C ILE A 36 -12.39 -4.54 -0.60
N GLY A 37 -11.91 -3.31 -0.58
CA GLY A 37 -12.72 -2.14 -0.24
C GLY A 37 -12.81 -1.85 1.26
N MET A 38 -12.18 -2.68 2.11
CA MET A 38 -12.07 -2.40 3.54
C MET A 38 -11.31 -1.09 3.79
N GLU A 39 -11.77 -0.34 4.78
CA GLU A 39 -11.08 0.83 5.28
C GLU A 39 -10.34 0.50 6.58
N VAL A 40 -9.15 1.05 6.71
CA VAL A 40 -8.32 0.99 7.92
C VAL A 40 -8.23 2.36 8.57
N SER A 41 -8.20 2.33 9.89
CA SER A 41 -7.99 3.48 10.78
C SER A 41 -6.59 3.43 11.38
N SER A 42 -6.14 4.55 11.95
CA SER A 42 -4.78 4.70 12.50
C SER A 42 -4.42 3.70 13.61
N GLY A 43 -5.42 3.12 14.28
CA GLY A 43 -5.23 2.11 15.33
C GLY A 43 -5.19 0.67 14.84
N ASP A 44 -5.50 0.42 13.56
CA ASP A 44 -5.58 -0.94 13.02
C ASP A 44 -4.20 -1.50 12.70
N VAL A 45 -4.00 -2.77 13.05
CA VAL A 45 -2.76 -3.49 12.76
C VAL A 45 -2.91 -4.24 11.45
N VAL A 46 -2.35 -3.66 10.39
CA VAL A 46 -2.27 -4.31 9.08
C VAL A 46 -1.01 -5.17 9.00
N ARG A 47 -1.17 -6.42 8.56
CA ARG A 47 -0.07 -7.32 8.25
C ARG A 47 -0.20 -7.85 6.83
N VAL A 48 0.92 -7.93 6.13
CA VAL A 48 1.02 -8.55 4.81
C VAL A 48 2.03 -9.68 4.94
N ASP A 49 1.67 -10.90 4.55
CA ASP A 49 2.51 -12.10 4.67
C ASP A 49 3.07 -12.35 6.09
N GLY A 50 2.32 -11.92 7.12
CA GLY A 50 2.72 -12.05 8.52
C GLY A 50 3.56 -10.88 9.07
N GLU A 51 4.12 -10.03 8.22
CA GLU A 51 4.88 -8.84 8.61
C GLU A 51 3.97 -7.64 8.86
N LYS A 52 4.25 -6.86 9.92
CA LYS A 52 3.49 -5.65 10.22
C LYS A 52 3.88 -4.53 9.26
N VAL A 53 2.90 -4.01 8.55
CA VAL A 53 3.08 -2.89 7.64
C VAL A 53 2.89 -1.58 8.40
N LYS A 54 3.87 -0.67 8.28
CA LYS A 54 3.79 0.70 8.80
C LYS A 54 4.05 1.66 7.65
N ILE A 55 3.28 2.75 7.62
CA ILE A 55 3.54 3.84 6.68
C ILE A 55 4.81 4.56 7.17
N ASN A 56 5.86 4.54 6.36
CA ASN A 56 6.99 5.45 6.55
C ASN A 56 6.59 6.81 5.98
N THR A 57 6.51 7.83 6.85
CA THR A 57 6.15 9.21 6.49
C THR A 57 7.33 10.03 5.97
N ASN A 58 8.40 9.38 5.52
CA ASN A 58 9.55 10.07 4.94
C ASN A 58 9.21 10.49 3.51
N TYR A 59 8.67 11.69 3.37
CA TYR A 59 8.41 12.28 2.06
C TYR A 59 9.71 12.74 1.41
N GLU A 60 9.97 12.25 0.20
CA GLU A 60 11.06 12.71 -0.65
C GLU A 60 10.50 13.53 -1.81
N TYR A 61 11.07 14.70 -2.05
CA TYR A 61 10.63 15.62 -3.08
C TYR A 61 11.77 15.90 -4.06
N TYR A 62 11.51 15.74 -5.34
CA TYR A 62 12.49 15.94 -6.41
C TYR A 62 11.95 16.92 -7.45
N MET A 63 12.83 17.77 -7.99
CA MET A 63 12.54 18.62 -9.15
C MET A 63 13.25 18.02 -10.37
N LEU A 64 12.48 17.66 -11.41
CA LEU A 64 13.00 17.03 -12.62
C LEU A 64 12.78 17.93 -13.85
N ASN A 65 13.87 18.39 -14.46
CA ASN A 65 13.82 18.96 -15.81
C ASN A 65 13.85 17.82 -16.84
N LYS A 66 12.67 17.34 -17.23
CA LYS A 66 12.52 16.16 -18.09
C LYS A 66 12.91 16.48 -19.55
N PRO A 67 13.91 15.79 -20.15
CA PRO A 67 14.36 16.06 -21.52
C PRO A 67 13.39 15.53 -22.59
N LYS A 68 13.56 16.02 -23.83
CA LYS A 68 12.77 15.56 -25.00
C LYS A 68 12.99 14.04 -25.23
N ARG A 69 11.94 13.36 -25.71
CA ARG A 69 11.93 11.92 -26.06
C ARG A 69 12.05 10.94 -24.88
N VAL A 70 11.73 11.36 -23.66
CA VAL A 70 11.66 10.46 -22.48
C VAL A 70 10.21 10.26 -22.02
N ILE A 71 9.84 9.03 -21.66
CA ILE A 71 8.53 8.65 -21.11
C ILE A 71 8.73 8.22 -19.65
N CYS A 72 7.78 8.56 -18.77
CA CYS A 72 7.74 8.08 -17.39
C CYS A 72 6.48 7.22 -17.26
N SER A 73 6.65 5.92 -17.10
CA SER A 73 5.58 4.92 -16.96
C SER A 73 5.71 4.18 -15.64
#